data_AF-A0A9N9JCL9-F1
#
_entry.id   AF-A0A9N9JCL9-F1
#
_cell.length_a   1.000
_cell.length_b   1.000
_cell.length_c   1.000
_cell.angle_alpha   90.00
_cell.angle_beta   90.00
_cell.angle_gamma   90.00
#
_symmetry.space_group_name_H-M   'P 1'
#
loop_
_entity.id
_entity.type
_entity.pdbx_description
1 polymer ?
#
loop_
_entity_poly.entity_id
_entity_poly.type
_entity_poly.pdbx_seq_one_letter_code
_entity_poly.pdbx_strand_id
1 'polypeptide(L)'
;RPQFDDSGVACIFVQDSKKNFYKKFLYEPFPVESSLHMQLENHFNAEIVAGTIKSKEEAMKYLSYTYLYRRLHQNPAYYELKDAEFKTIDDYLSELFEKSMKELSLSYCINMDDDFNVEPTSLGRLASYYYLSHKTIRLVRDHIKNDSTIRDILGILCNSDEYSELPVRHNEDLQNQDLEKELPWS
;
A
#
# COMPACT_ATOMS: atom_id res chain seq x y z
N ARG A 1 37.58 -3.87 6.47
CA ARG A 1 37.42 -2.81 7.50
C ARG A 1 38.20 -1.59 7.05
N PRO A 2 37.57 -0.43 6.78
CA PRO A 2 38.21 0.66 6.02
C PRO A 2 39.51 1.22 6.60
N GLN A 3 39.72 1.11 7.91
CA GLN A 3 40.95 1.54 8.59
C GLN A 3 41.97 0.41 8.85
N PHE A 4 41.61 -0.86 8.61
CA PHE A 4 42.40 -2.03 9.02
C PHE A 4 42.70 -3.04 7.90
N ASP A 5 41.87 -3.11 6.85
CA ASP A 5 42.07 -4.05 5.74
C ASP A 5 42.00 -3.34 4.39
N ASP A 6 42.82 -3.80 3.45
CA ASP A 6 42.85 -3.33 2.07
C ASP A 6 41.75 -3.97 1.20
N SER A 7 41.06 -5.00 1.71
CA SER A 7 39.96 -5.67 1.01
C SER A 7 38.93 -6.26 1.99
N GLY A 8 37.72 -6.51 1.50
CA GLY A 8 36.69 -7.26 2.20
C GLY A 8 36.24 -8.43 1.34
N VAL A 9 36.17 -9.62 1.93
CA VAL A 9 35.68 -10.83 1.26
C VAL A 9 34.36 -11.24 1.91
N ALA A 10 33.32 -11.40 1.10
CA ALA A 10 32.03 -11.93 1.52
C ALA A 10 31.70 -13.18 0.71
N CYS A 11 31.30 -14.26 1.38
CA CYS A 11 30.83 -15.49 0.74
C CYS A 11 29.32 -15.61 0.98
N ILE A 12 28.54 -15.70 -0.10
CA ILE A 12 27.07 -15.78 -0.02
C ILE A 12 26.65 -17.18 -0.44
N PHE A 13 26.07 -17.91 0.50
CA PHE A 13 25.51 -19.25 0.26
C PHE A 13 24.05 -19.12 -0.13
N VAL A 14 23.71 -19.56 -1.34
CA VAL A 14 22.34 -19.50 -1.90
C VAL A 14 22.00 -20.81 -2.59
N GLN A 15 20.70 -21.07 -2.76
CA GLN A 15 20.24 -22.11 -3.67
C GLN A 15 20.74 -21.82 -5.09
N ASP A 16 21.05 -22.87 -5.85
CA ASP A 16 21.60 -22.73 -7.21
C ASP A 16 20.68 -21.91 -8.14
N SER A 17 19.36 -22.04 -7.96
CA SER A 17 18.33 -21.25 -8.67
C SER A 17 18.44 -19.74 -8.47
N LYS A 18 19.01 -19.28 -7.35
CA LYS A 18 19.19 -17.85 -7.02
C LYS A 18 20.61 -17.35 -7.31
N LYS A 19 21.55 -18.23 -7.64
CA LYS A 19 22.97 -17.89 -7.86
C LYS A 19 23.15 -16.82 -8.94
N ASN A 20 22.50 -16.98 -10.09
CA ASN A 20 22.62 -16.01 -11.19
C ASN A 20 21.96 -14.67 -10.87
N PHE A 21 20.86 -14.68 -10.10
CA PHE A 21 20.20 -13.47 -9.62
C PHE A 21 21.14 -12.63 -8.75
N TYR A 22 21.73 -13.23 -7.71
CA TYR A 22 22.68 -12.53 -6.84
C TYR A 22 23.95 -12.13 -7.59
N LYS A 23 24.49 -13.01 -8.45
CA LYS A 23 25.67 -12.66 -9.25
C LYS A 23 25.43 -11.41 -10.10
N LYS A 24 24.26 -11.29 -10.74
CA LYS A 24 23.94 -10.10 -11.55
C LYS A 24 23.89 -8.84 -10.67
N PHE A 25 23.10 -8.83 -9.61
CA PHE A 25 22.83 -7.62 -8.82
C PHE A 25 23.89 -7.26 -7.78
N LEU A 26 24.91 -8.09 -7.57
CA LEU A 26 26.09 -7.73 -6.78
C LEU A 26 27.14 -6.96 -7.60
N TYR A 27 27.15 -7.15 -8.92
CA TYR A 27 28.10 -6.50 -9.83
C TYR A 27 27.46 -5.42 -10.70
N GLU A 28 26.16 -5.51 -10.96
CA GLU A 28 25.37 -4.49 -11.65
C GLU A 28 24.43 -3.78 -10.65
N PRO A 29 24.19 -2.47 -10.83
CA PRO A 29 23.26 -1.73 -9.96
C PRO A 29 21.84 -2.29 -10.07
N PHE A 30 21.12 -2.30 -8.95
CA PHE A 30 19.76 -2.81 -8.88
C PHE A 30 18.76 -1.83 -9.55
N PRO A 31 17.94 -2.28 -10.51
CA PRO A 31 16.88 -1.44 -11.07
C PRO A 31 15.78 -1.27 -10.02
N VAL A 32 15.47 -0.02 -9.68
CA VAL A 32 14.40 0.33 -8.75
C VAL A 32 13.18 0.78 -9.55
N GLU A 33 12.01 0.26 -9.19
CA GLU A 33 10.71 0.62 -9.78
C GLU A 33 9.79 1.15 -8.68
N SER A 34 8.81 1.98 -9.06
CA SER A 34 7.80 2.46 -8.12
C SER A 34 6.68 1.44 -7.89
N SER A 35 6.35 1.18 -6.62
CA SER A 35 5.17 0.41 -6.21
C SER A 35 4.01 1.31 -5.71
N LEU A 36 4.11 2.63 -5.90
CA LEU A 36 3.10 3.58 -5.39
C LEU A 36 1.67 3.25 -5.86
N HIS A 37 1.54 2.79 -7.11
CA HIS A 37 0.26 2.40 -7.71
C HIS A 37 -0.47 1.26 -6.97
N MET A 38 0.23 0.50 -6.11
CA MET A 38 -0.36 -0.59 -5.31
C MET A 38 -0.96 -0.13 -3.98
N GLN A 39 -0.64 1.08 -3.52
CA GLN A 39 -1.00 1.60 -2.20
C GLN A 39 -1.49 3.07 -2.28
N LEU A 40 -1.95 3.48 -3.46
CA LEU A 40 -2.19 4.89 -3.79
C LEU A 40 -3.37 5.48 -3.02
N GLU A 41 -4.38 4.66 -2.71
CA GLU A 41 -5.63 5.06 -2.08
C GLU A 41 -5.39 5.75 -0.73
N ASN A 42 -4.53 5.19 0.11
CA ASN A 42 -4.19 5.78 1.42
C ASN A 42 -3.50 7.15 1.26
N HIS A 43 -2.60 7.28 0.29
CA HIS A 43 -1.94 8.56 0.00
C HIS A 43 -2.93 9.61 -0.51
N PHE A 44 -3.82 9.24 -1.43
CA PHE A 44 -4.85 10.14 -1.91
C PHE A 44 -5.79 10.58 -0.80
N ASN A 45 -6.24 9.67 0.08
CA ASN A 45 -7.05 10.07 1.22
C ASN A 45 -6.33 11.10 2.10
N ALA A 46 -5.04 10.91 2.37
CA ALA A 46 -4.25 11.85 3.15
C ALA A 46 -4.15 13.23 2.48
N GLU A 47 -3.87 13.28 1.17
CA GLU A 47 -3.75 14.53 0.41
C GLU A 47 -5.09 15.26 0.22
N ILE A 48 -6.20 14.52 0.12
CA ILE A 48 -7.56 15.09 0.11
C ILE A 48 -7.88 15.69 1.48
N VAL A 49 -7.53 15.01 2.58
CA VAL A 49 -7.68 15.54 3.95
C VAL A 49 -6.82 16.79 4.18
N ALA A 50 -5.60 16.82 3.64
CA ALA A 50 -4.71 17.98 3.69
C ALA A 50 -5.19 19.15 2.82
N GLY A 51 -6.11 18.89 1.88
CA GLY A 51 -6.62 19.87 0.92
C GLY A 51 -5.66 20.15 -0.24
N THR A 52 -4.68 19.28 -0.47
CA THR A 52 -3.78 19.31 -1.64
C THR A 52 -4.49 18.82 -2.91
N ILE A 53 -5.39 17.86 -2.77
CA ILE A 53 -6.19 17.29 -3.85
C ILE A 53 -7.66 17.56 -3.58
N LYS A 54 -8.30 18.33 -4.46
CA LYS A 54 -9.74 18.63 -4.43
C LYS A 54 -10.44 18.26 -5.73
N SER A 55 -9.70 18.01 -6.79
CA SER A 55 -10.23 17.66 -8.11
C SER A 55 -9.31 16.68 -8.84
N LYS A 56 -9.82 16.09 -9.94
CA LYS A 56 -9.04 15.23 -10.84
C LYS A 56 -7.77 15.92 -11.36
N GLU A 57 -7.85 17.20 -11.72
CA GLU A 57 -6.70 17.96 -12.22
C GLU A 57 -5.58 18.08 -11.18
N GLU A 58 -5.94 18.36 -9.92
CA GLU A 58 -4.98 18.43 -8.82
C GLU A 58 -4.37 17.05 -8.51
N ALA A 59 -5.17 15.98 -8.61
CA ALA A 59 -4.66 14.61 -8.45
C ALA A 59 -3.66 14.23 -9.55
N MET A 60 -3.95 14.53 -10.81
CA MET A 60 -3.04 14.29 -11.94
C MET A 60 -1.74 15.07 -11.76
N LYS A 61 -1.83 16.34 -11.32
CA LYS A 61 -0.67 17.15 -10.98
C LYS A 61 0.15 16.52 -9.84
N TYR A 62 -0.51 16.07 -8.77
CA TYR A 62 0.17 15.36 -7.67
C TYR A 62 0.92 14.13 -8.18
N LEU A 63 0.28 13.28 -8.99
CA LEU A 63 0.90 12.09 -9.58
C LEU A 63 2.12 12.44 -10.44
N SER A 64 2.08 13.55 -11.18
CA SER A 64 3.20 13.99 -12.03
C SER A 64 4.50 14.27 -11.27
N TYR A 65 4.42 14.57 -9.97
CA TYR A 65 5.58 14.79 -9.10
C TYR A 65 6.16 13.51 -8.49
N THR A 66 5.51 12.37 -8.69
CA THR A 66 5.93 11.11 -8.08
C THR A 66 7.03 10.42 -8.86
N TYR A 67 7.76 9.52 -8.19
CA TYR A 67 8.68 8.61 -8.86
C TYR A 67 7.96 7.66 -9.83
N LEU A 68 6.70 7.30 -9.55
CA LEU A 68 5.87 6.50 -10.46
C LEU A 68 5.78 7.15 -11.84
N TYR A 69 5.46 8.44 -11.91
CA TYR A 69 5.36 9.16 -13.17
C TYR A 69 6.66 9.09 -13.98
N ARG A 70 7.81 9.26 -13.32
CA ARG A 70 9.13 9.11 -13.98
C ARG A 70 9.37 7.71 -14.53
N ARG A 71 8.92 6.67 -13.83
CA ARG A 71 9.10 5.28 -14.23
C ARG A 71 8.14 4.84 -15.32
N LEU A 72 6.93 5.39 -15.40
CA LEU A 72 6.01 5.14 -16.52
C LEU A 72 6.62 5.52 -17.88
N HIS A 73 7.37 6.63 -17.93
CA HIS A 73 8.09 7.05 -19.14
C HIS A 73 9.33 6.19 -19.46
N GLN A 74 9.95 5.59 -18.45
CA GLN A 74 11.23 4.87 -18.62
C GLN A 74 11.05 3.36 -18.84
N ASN A 75 10.03 2.76 -18.23
CA ASN A 75 9.76 1.32 -18.31
C ASN A 75 8.25 1.04 -18.29
N PRO A 76 7.49 1.50 -19.30
CA PRO A 76 6.03 1.34 -19.34
C PRO A 76 5.59 -0.12 -19.26
N ALA A 77 6.35 -1.04 -19.86
CA ALA A 77 6.04 -2.47 -19.88
C ALA A 77 5.99 -3.10 -18.47
N TYR A 78 6.76 -2.58 -17.50
CA TYR A 78 6.70 -3.03 -16.10
C TYR A 78 5.33 -2.74 -15.46
N TYR A 79 4.68 -1.66 -15.91
CA TYR A 79 3.38 -1.21 -15.46
C TYR A 79 2.24 -1.66 -16.38
N GLU A 80 2.51 -2.62 -17.29
CA GLU A 80 1.55 -3.16 -18.25
C GLU A 80 1.06 -2.15 -19.31
N LEU A 81 1.81 -1.06 -19.52
CA LEU A 81 1.54 -0.10 -20.60
C LEU A 81 2.17 -0.57 -21.92
N LYS A 82 1.51 -0.27 -23.04
CA LYS A 82 1.95 -0.64 -24.40
C LYS A 82 3.15 0.18 -24.87
N ASP A 83 3.19 1.45 -24.48
CA ASP A 83 4.19 2.43 -24.90
C ASP A 83 4.33 3.54 -23.84
N ALA A 84 5.29 4.44 -24.06
CA ALA A 84 5.53 5.62 -23.23
C ALA A 84 4.93 6.90 -23.85
N GLU A 85 3.90 6.78 -24.70
CA GLU A 85 3.25 7.97 -25.24
C GLU A 85 2.50 8.72 -24.13
N PHE A 86 2.50 10.05 -24.21
CA PHE A 86 1.82 10.91 -23.22
C PHE A 86 0.36 10.53 -23.03
N LYS A 87 -0.34 10.20 -24.13
CA LYS A 87 -1.75 9.80 -24.09
C LYS A 87 -1.95 8.51 -23.30
N THR A 88 -1.16 7.47 -23.58
CA THR A 88 -1.24 6.17 -22.88
C THR A 88 -0.98 6.33 -21.37
N ILE A 89 -0.01 7.16 -21.00
CA ILE A 89 0.31 7.45 -19.60
C ILE A 89 -0.81 8.24 -18.93
N ASP A 90 -1.35 9.27 -19.58
CA ASP A 90 -2.45 10.07 -19.03
C ASP A 90 -3.74 9.26 -18.86
N ASP A 91 -4.05 8.38 -19.82
CA ASP A 91 -5.17 7.43 -19.75
C ASP A 91 -4.99 6.48 -18.56
N TYR A 92 -3.78 5.90 -18.39
CA TYR A 92 -3.45 5.03 -17.26
C TYR A 92 -3.58 5.73 -15.90
N LEU A 93 -3.03 6.94 -15.76
CA LEU A 93 -3.10 7.70 -14.51
C LEU A 93 -4.54 8.13 -14.20
N SER A 94 -5.33 8.44 -15.23
CA SER A 94 -6.76 8.74 -15.09
C SER A 94 -7.55 7.53 -14.59
N GLU A 95 -7.31 6.34 -15.16
CA GLU A 95 -7.91 5.10 -14.69
C GLU A 95 -7.51 4.79 -13.24
N LEU A 96 -6.24 4.99 -12.90
CA LEU A 96 -5.72 4.78 -11.55
C LEU A 96 -6.37 5.73 -10.54
N PHE A 97 -6.58 6.99 -10.92
CA PHE A 97 -7.32 7.97 -10.12
C PHE A 97 -8.77 7.52 -9.90
N GLU A 98 -9.51 7.21 -10.97
CA GLU A 98 -10.92 6.82 -10.89
C GLU A 98 -11.12 5.56 -10.05
N LYS A 99 -10.25 4.54 -10.23
CA LYS A 99 -10.24 3.33 -9.41
C LYS A 99 -10.02 3.67 -7.93
N SER A 100 -9.04 4.52 -7.63
CA SER A 100 -8.71 4.89 -6.25
C SER A 100 -9.85 5.68 -5.60
N MET A 101 -10.44 6.64 -6.31
CA MET A 101 -11.58 7.41 -5.80
C MET A 101 -12.78 6.51 -5.51
N LYS A 102 -13.05 5.54 -6.39
CA LYS A 102 -14.10 4.54 -6.18
C LYS A 102 -13.85 3.70 -4.92
N GLU A 103 -12.63 3.22 -4.71
CA GLU A 103 -12.27 2.45 -3.50
C GLU A 103 -12.35 3.28 -2.22
N LEU A 104 -11.94 4.55 -2.26
CA LEU A 104 -12.07 5.45 -1.11
C LEU A 104 -13.53 5.78 -0.81
N SER A 105 -14.37 5.93 -1.84
CA SER A 105 -15.81 6.15 -1.71
C SER A 105 -16.50 4.92 -1.11
N LEU A 106 -16.13 3.71 -1.55
CA LEU A 106 -16.57 2.44 -0.94
C LEU A 106 -16.12 2.30 0.52
N SER A 107 -15.05 2.98 0.92
CA SER A 107 -14.56 3.01 2.31
C SER A 107 -15.20 4.12 3.14
N TYR A 108 -16.13 4.87 2.55
CA TYR A 108 -16.76 6.05 3.14
C TYR A 108 -15.74 7.15 3.54
N CYS A 109 -14.55 7.16 2.95
CA CYS A 109 -13.47 8.10 3.30
C CYS A 109 -13.62 9.45 2.60
N ILE A 110 -14.23 9.48 1.41
CA ILE A 110 -14.44 10.69 0.62
C ILE A 110 -15.88 10.78 0.13
N ASN A 111 -16.34 11.99 -0.17
CA ASN A 111 -17.48 12.25 -1.03
C ASN A 111 -16.96 12.79 -2.36
N MET A 112 -17.54 12.33 -3.46
CA MET A 112 -17.20 12.78 -4.80
C MET A 112 -18.48 13.20 -5.53
N ASP A 113 -18.47 14.36 -6.18
CA ASP A 113 -19.58 14.85 -7.01
C ASP A 113 -19.47 14.37 -8.48
N ASP A 114 -20.45 14.74 -9.30
CA ASP A 114 -20.50 14.37 -10.73
C ASP A 114 -19.37 15.01 -11.55
N ASP A 115 -18.75 16.08 -11.04
CA ASP A 115 -17.64 16.81 -11.67
C ASP A 115 -16.25 16.31 -11.17
N PHE A 116 -16.20 15.20 -10.43
CA PHE A 116 -14.99 14.64 -9.82
C PHE A 116 -14.30 15.57 -8.80
N ASN A 117 -15.03 16.50 -8.20
CA ASN A 117 -14.55 17.20 -7.01
C ASN A 117 -14.67 16.28 -5.80
N VAL A 118 -13.66 16.31 -4.93
CA VAL A 118 -13.55 15.39 -3.80
C VAL A 118 -13.42 16.16 -2.49
N GLU A 119 -14.17 15.69 -1.49
CA GLU A 119 -14.10 16.20 -0.12
C GLU A 119 -13.91 15.06 0.88
N PRO A 120 -13.08 15.25 1.92
CA PRO A 120 -12.89 14.22 2.93
C PRO A 120 -14.10 14.12 3.87
N THR A 121 -14.49 12.90 4.23
CA THR A 121 -15.48 12.65 5.28
C THR A 121 -14.81 12.66 6.66
N SER A 122 -15.60 12.50 7.73
CA SER A 122 -15.03 12.28 9.07
C SER A 122 -14.21 11.00 9.15
N LEU A 123 -14.59 9.95 8.41
CA LEU A 123 -13.86 8.69 8.38
C LEU A 123 -12.54 8.81 7.62
N GLY A 124 -12.51 9.54 6.50
CA GLY A 124 -11.26 9.84 5.80
C GLY A 124 -10.28 10.64 6.66
N ARG A 125 -10.79 11.62 7.42
CA ARG A 125 -10.00 12.38 8.41
C ARG A 125 -9.44 11.49 9.51
N LEU A 126 -10.23 10.55 10.05
CA LEU A 126 -9.75 9.58 11.05
C LEU A 126 -8.65 8.68 10.49
N ALA A 127 -8.86 8.14 9.28
CA ALA A 127 -7.87 7.31 8.59
C ALA A 127 -6.52 8.04 8.44
N SER A 128 -6.58 9.28 7.94
CA SER A 128 -5.39 10.13 7.75
C SER A 128 -4.73 10.50 9.08
N TYR A 129 -5.51 10.90 10.09
CA TYR A 129 -4.98 11.32 11.39
C TYR A 129 -4.24 10.21 12.13
N TYR A 130 -4.78 8.99 12.10
CA TYR A 130 -4.19 7.83 12.79
C TYR A 130 -3.30 6.95 11.90
N TYR A 131 -3.06 7.35 10.65
CA TYR A 131 -2.31 6.55 9.66
C TYR A 131 -2.87 5.12 9.50
N LEU A 132 -4.19 5.01 9.42
CA LEU A 132 -4.87 3.74 9.22
C LEU A 132 -5.19 3.52 7.75
N SER A 133 -5.14 2.27 7.32
CA SER A 133 -5.61 1.84 6.01
C SER A 133 -7.09 2.18 5.84
N HIS A 134 -7.46 2.73 4.68
CA HIS A 134 -8.87 2.97 4.34
C HIS A 134 -9.70 1.67 4.39
N LYS A 135 -9.07 0.51 4.17
CA LYS A 135 -9.69 -0.81 4.30
C LYS A 135 -10.01 -1.16 5.75
N THR A 136 -9.12 -0.82 6.69
CA THR A 136 -9.39 -0.97 8.12
C THR A 136 -10.56 -0.12 8.56
N ILE A 137 -10.64 1.13 8.09
CA ILE A 137 -11.79 2.00 8.38
C ILE A 137 -13.08 1.43 7.80
N ARG A 138 -13.06 0.89 6.58
CA ARG A 138 -14.19 0.19 5.96
C ARG A 138 -14.63 -1.00 6.81
N LEU A 139 -13.69 -1.87 7.19
CA LEU A 139 -13.94 -3.04 8.03
C LEU A 139 -14.63 -2.64 9.35
N VAL A 140 -14.06 -1.65 10.05
CA VAL A 140 -14.63 -1.15 11.31
C VAL A 140 -16.04 -0.60 11.07
N ARG A 141 -16.23 0.22 10.04
CA ARG A 141 -17.51 0.84 9.71
C ARG A 141 -18.60 -0.21 9.40
N ASP A 142 -18.26 -1.27 8.68
CA ASP A 142 -19.22 -2.27 8.22
C ASP A 142 -19.60 -3.27 9.34
N HIS A 143 -18.72 -3.51 10.30
CA HIS A 143 -18.89 -4.57 11.30
C HIS A 143 -19.23 -4.07 12.71
N ILE A 144 -18.85 -2.83 13.07
CA ILE A 144 -19.16 -2.30 14.40
C ILE A 144 -20.65 -1.94 14.53
N LYS A 145 -21.27 -2.42 15.60
CA LYS A 145 -22.68 -2.17 15.94
C LYS A 145 -22.78 -1.59 17.34
N ASN A 146 -23.93 -0.99 17.66
CA ASN A 146 -24.16 -0.38 18.98
C ASN A 146 -24.14 -1.40 20.13
N ASP A 147 -24.39 -2.68 19.83
CA ASP A 147 -24.40 -3.81 20.75
C ASP A 147 -23.14 -4.69 20.65
N SER A 148 -22.13 -4.27 19.88
CA SER A 148 -20.86 -5.01 19.76
C SER A 148 -20.18 -5.19 21.12
N THR A 149 -19.85 -6.43 21.43
CA THR A 149 -19.12 -6.80 22.64
C THR A 149 -17.62 -6.55 22.49
N ILE A 150 -16.87 -6.63 23.59
CA ILE A 150 -15.39 -6.57 23.54
C ILE A 150 -14.83 -7.68 22.64
N ARG A 151 -15.44 -8.88 22.64
CA ARG A 151 -15.01 -9.99 21.76
C ARG A 151 -15.18 -9.62 20.28
N ASP A 152 -16.29 -8.98 19.93
CA ASP A 152 -16.54 -8.54 18.55
C ASP A 152 -15.55 -7.45 18.12
N ILE A 153 -15.31 -6.45 18.99
CA ILE A 153 -14.36 -5.36 18.74
C ILE A 153 -12.94 -5.91 18.56
N LEU A 154 -12.52 -6.84 19.42
CA LEU A 154 -11.21 -7.50 19.27
C LEU A 154 -11.13 -8.30 17.98
N GLY A 155 -12.18 -9.03 17.61
CA GLY A 155 -12.26 -9.73 16.33
C GLY A 155 -12.09 -8.77 15.15
N ILE A 156 -12.78 -7.64 15.15
CA ILE A 156 -12.64 -6.60 14.11
C ILE A 156 -11.21 -6.05 14.08
N LEU A 157 -10.64 -5.74 15.24
CA LEU A 157 -9.27 -5.23 15.35
C LEU A 157 -8.25 -6.22 14.79
N CYS A 158 -8.33 -7.50 15.16
CA CYS A 158 -7.43 -8.54 14.67
C CYS A 158 -7.52 -8.75 13.15
N ASN A 159 -8.64 -8.40 12.51
CA ASN A 159 -8.83 -8.48 11.05
C ASN A 159 -8.42 -7.19 10.31
N SER A 160 -7.87 -6.19 11.00
CA SER A 160 -7.43 -4.95 10.36
C SER A 160 -6.28 -5.18 9.38
N ASP A 161 -6.20 -4.35 8.34
CA ASP A 161 -5.23 -4.45 7.25
C ASP A 161 -3.78 -4.34 7.78
N GLU A 162 -3.58 -3.59 8.87
CA GLU A 162 -2.27 -3.39 9.50
C GLU A 162 -1.69 -4.69 10.09
N TYR A 163 -2.52 -5.63 10.53
CA TYR A 163 -2.05 -6.91 11.06
C TYR A 163 -1.73 -7.94 9.97
N SER A 164 -2.04 -7.64 8.69
CA SER A 164 -1.69 -8.52 7.57
C SER A 164 -0.17 -8.63 7.34
N GLU A 165 0.61 -7.68 7.86
CA GLU A 165 2.07 -7.70 7.80
C GLU A 165 2.73 -8.66 8.81
N LEU A 166 1.95 -9.19 9.77
CA LEU A 166 2.48 -10.13 10.75
C LEU A 166 2.76 -11.48 10.09
N PRO A 167 4.02 -11.93 10.02
CA PRO A 167 4.35 -13.17 9.35
C PRO A 167 3.99 -14.36 10.24
N VAL A 168 3.46 -15.42 9.63
CA VAL A 168 3.37 -16.74 10.27
C VAL A 168 4.66 -17.50 10.00
N ARG A 169 5.37 -17.88 11.07
CA ARG A 169 6.62 -18.65 10.96
C ARG A 169 6.35 -20.15 11.03
N HIS A 170 7.34 -20.92 10.59
CA HIS A 170 7.27 -22.37 10.66
C HIS A 170 7.13 -22.84 12.13
N ASN A 171 6.18 -23.74 12.37
CA ASN A 171 5.80 -24.29 13.69
C ASN A 171 5.11 -23.31 14.66
N GLU A 172 4.79 -22.07 14.25
CA GLU A 172 3.97 -21.17 15.08
C GLU A 172 2.49 -21.62 15.13
N ASP A 173 2.04 -22.45 14.17
CA ASP A 173 0.70 -23.04 14.17
C ASP A 173 0.44 -23.91 15.41
N LEU A 174 1.41 -24.77 15.78
CA LEU A 174 1.30 -25.60 16.97
C LEU A 174 1.34 -24.76 18.26
N GLN A 175 2.22 -23.77 18.32
CA GLN A 175 2.33 -22.87 19.47
C GLN A 175 1.06 -22.03 19.65
N ASN A 176 0.48 -21.54 18.55
CA ASN A 176 -0.76 -20.78 18.58
C ASN A 176 -1.95 -21.65 19.01
N GLN A 177 -2.01 -22.93 18.59
CA GLN A 177 -3.04 -23.87 19.06
C GLN A 177 -2.94 -24.17 20.56
N ASP A 178 -1.72 -24.23 21.11
CA ASP A 178 -1.53 -24.42 22.55
C ASP A 178 -1.90 -23.15 23.33
N LEU A 179 -1.52 -21.97 22.82
CA LEU A 179 -1.90 -20.69 23.42
C LEU A 179 -3.42 -20.48 23.40
N GLU A 180 -4.10 -20.82 22.30
CA GLU A 180 -5.54 -20.69 22.13
C GLU A 180 -6.34 -21.33 23.27
N LYS A 181 -5.87 -22.46 23.81
CA LYS A 181 -6.51 -23.19 24.93
C LYS A 181 -6.48 -22.41 26.25
N GLU A 182 -5.56 -21.48 26.40
CA GLU A 182 -5.39 -20.66 27.61
C GLU A 182 -6.13 -19.32 27.51
N LEU A 183 -6.65 -18.96 26.32
CA LEU A 183 -7.29 -17.68 26.09
C LEU A 183 -8.76 -17.67 26.56
N PRO A 184 -9.28 -16.54 27.06
CA PRO A 184 -10.66 -16.43 27.54
C PRO A 184 -11.75 -16.68 26.47
N TRP A 185 -11.38 -16.57 25.20
CA TRP A 185 -12.29 -16.59 24.05
C TRP A 185 -11.72 -17.46 22.92
N SER A 186 -11.56 -18.76 23.17
CA SER A 186 -11.44 -19.78 22.12
C SER A 186 -12.79 -19.97 21.43
#